data_AF-A0AAE1VB75-F1
#
_entry.id   AF-A0AAE1VB75-F1
#
_cell.length_a   1.000
_cell.length_b   1.000
_cell.length_c   1.000
_cell.angle_alpha   90.00
_cell.angle_beta   90.00
_cell.angle_gamma   90.00
#
_symmetry.space_group_name_H-M   'P 1'
#
loop_
_entity.id
_entity.type
_entity.pdbx_description
1 polymer ?
#
loop_
_entity_poly.entity_id
_entity_poly.type
_entity_poly.pdbx_seq_one_letter_code
_entity_poly.pdbx_strand_id
1 'polypeptide(L)'
;MTIGLSSATPVRSQLTQKPIPSKPLFCFQDNFRTSGNVVSWAASANYVSLRVGSRKLEPLVKLSWVKRQGNFVPLRGIVRCATIEEIEAEKSSIEKDVKERMEKTVENVRSNFNSIRSGRASPAMLDKIKVDYYDTPVSLKSIAQVSTPDASSLLVQPYDKSSLKAIEKAIVSSDVGMTPNNDGEVIRLAVPQLTSDRRKELSKIVSKQAEEGKVAIRNIRRDALKAYEKLEKEKKLSEDNVKDLSGDVQKVTDEYMKKIDTVFKQKEKELLTV
;
A
#
# COMPACT_ATOMS: atom_id res chain seq x y z
N MET A 1 -15.00 9.99 -75.25
CA MET A 1 -13.59 9.82 -75.64
C MET A 1 -12.99 8.78 -74.70
N THR A 2 -13.18 7.48 -74.92
CA THR A 2 -12.31 6.55 -75.68
C THR A 2 -10.87 6.50 -75.12
N ILE A 3 -10.55 5.50 -74.27
CA ILE A 3 -9.71 4.27 -74.51
C ILE A 3 -8.22 4.63 -74.70
N GLY A 4 -7.19 4.01 -74.14
CA GLY A 4 -6.90 2.75 -73.43
C GLY A 4 -5.35 2.68 -73.34
N LEU A 5 -4.70 1.96 -72.43
CA LEU A 5 -4.43 0.54 -72.56
C LEU A 5 -3.83 -0.01 -71.25
N SER A 6 -4.31 -1.19 -70.88
CA SER A 6 -3.83 -2.09 -69.83
C SER A 6 -2.96 -3.18 -70.48
N SER A 7 -2.00 -3.75 -69.73
CA SER A 7 -1.94 -5.21 -69.52
C SER A 7 -0.83 -5.63 -68.54
N ALA A 8 -1.21 -6.60 -67.69
CA ALA A 8 -0.38 -7.65 -67.06
C ALA A 8 0.02 -7.50 -65.57
N THR A 9 -0.79 -8.11 -64.70
CA THR A 9 -0.42 -8.73 -63.41
C THR A 9 0.49 -9.95 -63.61
N PRO A 10 1.35 -10.37 -62.64
CA PRO A 10 0.90 -11.34 -61.63
C PRO A 10 1.48 -11.21 -60.19
N VAL A 11 0.63 -11.57 -59.22
CA VAL A 11 0.88 -12.45 -58.04
C VAL A 11 1.77 -11.98 -56.86
N ARG A 12 1.05 -11.57 -55.81
CA ARG A 12 1.17 -11.92 -54.36
C ARG A 12 2.34 -12.83 -53.92
N SER A 13 3.16 -12.33 -53.00
CA SER A 13 3.63 -13.11 -51.84
C SER A 13 3.72 -12.20 -50.60
N GLN A 14 3.09 -12.63 -49.51
CA GLN A 14 3.19 -11.98 -48.20
C GLN A 14 4.44 -12.51 -47.51
N LEU A 15 5.23 -11.63 -46.88
CA LEU A 15 6.03 -11.94 -45.70
C LEU A 15 6.42 -10.63 -45.00
N THR A 16 5.83 -10.42 -43.83
CA THR A 16 6.03 -9.29 -42.92
C THR A 16 7.47 -9.23 -42.41
N GLN A 17 8.15 -8.10 -42.58
CA GLN A 17 9.43 -7.80 -41.92
C GLN A 17 9.16 -7.07 -40.58
N LYS A 18 9.69 -7.59 -39.47
CA LYS A 18 9.72 -6.88 -38.17
C LYS A 18 10.88 -5.86 -38.15
N PRO A 19 10.73 -4.71 -37.47
CA PRO A 19 11.76 -3.67 -37.43
C PRO A 19 12.87 -3.99 -36.42
N ILE A 20 14.08 -3.57 -36.78
CA ILE A 20 15.33 -3.67 -36.01
C ILE A 20 15.39 -2.54 -34.98
N PRO A 21 15.75 -2.76 -33.70
CA PRO A 21 16.08 -1.66 -32.80
C PRO A 21 17.56 -1.30 -32.81
N SER A 22 17.78 0.01 -32.73
CA SER A 22 19.03 0.77 -32.71
C SER A 22 19.85 0.61 -31.42
N LYS A 23 21.16 0.79 -31.56
CA LYS A 23 22.23 0.70 -30.55
C LYS A 23 21.98 1.59 -29.30
N PRO A 24 22.47 1.19 -28.10
CA PRO A 24 22.46 2.03 -26.91
C PRO A 24 23.68 2.97 -26.85
N LEU A 25 23.42 4.21 -26.44
CA LEU A 25 24.41 5.19 -25.97
C LEU A 25 24.76 4.89 -24.51
N PHE A 26 26.02 4.55 -24.24
CA PHE A 26 26.59 4.58 -22.90
C PHE A 26 26.96 6.03 -22.55
N CYS A 27 26.49 6.52 -21.41
CA CYS A 27 27.00 7.72 -20.77
C CYS A 27 27.51 7.30 -19.38
N PHE A 28 28.83 7.26 -19.21
CA PHE A 28 29.49 7.15 -17.91
C PHE A 28 30.23 8.48 -17.72
N GLN A 29 29.90 9.22 -16.66
CA GLN A 29 30.57 10.47 -16.32
C GLN A 29 31.92 10.18 -15.65
N ASP A 30 32.93 10.94 -16.07
CA ASP A 30 34.37 10.72 -15.95
C ASP A 30 34.96 10.70 -14.54
N ASN A 31 36.05 9.92 -14.39
CA ASN A 31 37.39 10.49 -14.16
C ASN A 31 38.48 9.42 -14.22
N PHE A 32 38.96 9.07 -15.43
CA PHE A 32 40.36 8.64 -15.66
C PHE A 32 40.71 8.80 -17.15
N ARG A 33 41.71 9.65 -17.44
CA ARG A 33 42.32 9.82 -18.76
C ARG A 33 43.31 8.68 -19.05
N THR A 34 43.11 7.92 -20.12
CA THR A 34 43.97 7.89 -21.32
C THR A 34 43.67 6.71 -22.25
N SER A 35 43.43 7.06 -23.52
CA SER A 35 43.66 6.36 -24.79
C SER A 35 43.35 4.86 -24.93
N GLY A 36 42.26 4.55 -25.64
CA GLY A 36 42.15 3.32 -26.42
C GLY A 36 40.73 2.74 -26.51
N ASN A 37 39.92 3.23 -27.44
CA ASN A 37 38.65 2.60 -27.80
C ASN A 37 38.89 1.51 -28.86
N VAL A 38 38.81 0.23 -28.46
CA VAL A 38 38.48 -0.88 -29.38
C VAL A 38 37.58 -1.86 -28.63
N VAL A 39 36.28 -1.85 -28.93
CA VAL A 39 35.31 -2.83 -28.44
C VAL A 39 34.81 -3.63 -29.63
N SER A 40 35.31 -4.85 -29.82
CA SER A 40 34.77 -5.80 -30.79
C SER A 40 33.67 -6.63 -30.12
N TRP A 41 32.43 -6.50 -30.61
CA TRP A 41 31.33 -7.40 -30.27
C TRP A 41 31.25 -8.49 -31.34
N ALA A 42 31.76 -9.68 -31.04
CA ALA A 42 31.55 -10.86 -31.87
C ALA A 42 30.40 -11.68 -31.28
N ALA A 43 29.20 -11.49 -31.82
CA ALA A 43 28.06 -12.36 -31.58
C ALA A 43 28.26 -13.68 -32.34
N SER A 44 29.15 -14.55 -31.85
CA SER A 44 29.30 -15.93 -32.32
C SER A 44 30.32 -16.69 -31.45
N ALA A 45 30.07 -16.82 -30.14
CA ALA A 45 30.58 -17.90 -29.31
C ALA A 45 30.11 -17.67 -27.86
N ASN A 46 29.57 -18.72 -27.24
CA ASN A 46 29.10 -18.68 -25.85
C ASN A 46 30.26 -18.64 -24.83
N TYR A 47 31.03 -17.55 -24.78
CA TYR A 47 31.89 -17.21 -23.63
C TYR A 47 32.09 -15.70 -23.56
N VAL A 48 31.82 -15.08 -22.41
CA VAL A 48 32.34 -13.75 -22.06
C VAL A 48 33.52 -13.97 -21.13
N SER A 49 34.73 -13.66 -21.60
CA SER A 49 35.90 -13.56 -20.73
C SER A 49 36.26 -12.09 -20.57
N LEU A 50 36.18 -11.56 -19.35
CA LEU A 50 36.74 -10.26 -19.03
C LEU A 50 38.27 -10.36 -18.98
N ARG A 51 38.96 -9.62 -19.86
CA ARG A 51 40.40 -9.35 -19.71
C ARG A 51 40.57 -7.94 -19.18
N VAL A 52 41.23 -7.82 -18.04
CA VAL A 52 41.84 -6.57 -17.58
C VAL A 52 43.36 -6.78 -17.65
N GLY A 53 44.00 -6.24 -18.69
CA GLY A 53 45.44 -6.39 -18.92
C GLY A 53 45.94 -7.83 -19.14
N SER A 54 47.23 -8.05 -18.90
CA SER A 54 47.97 -9.29 -19.24
C SER A 54 47.84 -10.44 -18.23
N ARG A 55 46.84 -10.44 -17.33
CA ARG A 55 46.63 -11.55 -16.37
C ARG A 55 45.28 -12.21 -16.60
N LYS A 56 45.31 -13.53 -16.76
CA LYS A 56 44.15 -14.41 -16.97
C LYS A 56 43.61 -14.81 -15.58
N LEU A 57 42.41 -14.38 -15.23
CA LEU A 57 41.71 -14.85 -14.02
C LEU A 57 40.96 -16.15 -14.36
N GLU A 58 41.23 -17.21 -13.60
CA GLU A 58 40.52 -18.50 -13.74
C GLU A 58 39.17 -18.45 -13.01
N PRO A 59 38.11 -19.08 -13.56
CA PRO A 59 36.77 -19.03 -12.96
C PRO A 59 36.62 -20.02 -11.80
N LEU A 60 35.96 -19.58 -10.72
CA LEU A 60 35.77 -20.30 -9.46
C LEU A 60 34.58 -21.28 -9.46
N VAL A 61 34.31 -21.97 -10.59
CA VAL A 61 33.23 -22.98 -10.66
C VAL A 61 33.69 -24.19 -11.49
N LYS A 62 33.74 -25.37 -10.87
CA LYS A 62 34.03 -26.64 -11.54
C LYS A 62 32.85 -27.04 -12.44
N LEU A 63 33.05 -27.00 -13.76
CA LEU A 63 32.14 -27.66 -14.71
C LEU A 63 32.21 -29.18 -14.52
N SER A 64 31.07 -29.83 -14.30
CA SER A 64 30.96 -31.28 -14.43
C SER A 64 30.87 -31.67 -15.90
N TRP A 65 31.59 -32.73 -16.28
CA TRP A 65 31.63 -33.25 -17.64
C TRP A 65 30.81 -34.53 -17.73
N VAL A 66 30.03 -34.69 -18.81
CA VAL A 66 29.34 -35.95 -19.14
C VAL A 66 29.91 -36.51 -20.44
N LYS A 67 30.32 -37.77 -20.42
CA LYS A 67 30.91 -38.47 -21.57
C LYS A 67 29.79 -39.02 -22.45
N ARG A 68 29.64 -38.50 -23.69
CA ARG A 68 28.70 -39.03 -24.69
C ARG A 68 29.46 -39.28 -25.99
N GLN A 69 29.46 -40.53 -26.47
CA GLN A 69 30.09 -40.96 -27.74
C GLN A 69 31.47 -40.33 -28.00
N GLY A 70 32.47 -40.69 -27.19
CA GLY A 70 33.88 -40.39 -27.49
C GLY A 70 34.33 -38.94 -27.33
N ASN A 71 33.44 -37.95 -27.27
CA ASN A 71 33.80 -36.55 -27.09
C ASN A 71 33.28 -35.97 -25.76
N PHE A 72 34.15 -35.25 -25.05
CA PHE A 72 33.83 -34.50 -23.85
C PHE A 72 33.15 -33.18 -24.28
N VAL A 73 31.85 -33.06 -24.02
CA VAL A 73 31.08 -31.84 -24.32
C VAL A 73 30.84 -31.08 -23.01
N PRO A 74 31.20 -29.79 -22.89
CA PRO A 74 30.90 -29.01 -21.70
C PRO A 74 29.38 -28.85 -21.57
N LEU A 75 28.82 -29.15 -20.40
CA LEU A 75 27.45 -28.78 -20.06
C LEU A 75 27.36 -27.25 -20.09
N ARG A 76 26.74 -26.70 -21.14
CA ARG A 76 26.36 -25.27 -21.19
C ARG A 76 25.33 -25.03 -20.09
N GLY A 77 25.80 -24.69 -18.89
CA GLY A 77 24.95 -24.15 -17.84
C GLY A 77 24.41 -22.80 -18.29
N ILE A 78 23.09 -22.71 -18.49
CA ILE A 78 22.42 -21.43 -18.72
C ILE A 78 22.30 -20.76 -17.35
N VAL A 79 23.11 -19.74 -17.09
CA VAL A 79 22.88 -18.85 -15.94
C VAL A 79 21.79 -17.88 -16.35
N ARG A 80 20.57 -18.10 -15.86
CA ARG A 80 19.51 -17.10 -15.93
C ARG A 80 19.74 -16.14 -14.76
N CYS A 81 20.44 -15.04 -15.02
CA CYS A 81 20.37 -13.88 -14.13
C CYS A 81 19.06 -13.17 -14.44
N ALA A 82 18.27 -12.88 -13.41
CA ALA A 82 17.08 -12.05 -13.57
C ALA A 82 17.49 -10.68 -14.10
N THR A 83 16.75 -10.18 -15.08
CA THR A 83 16.93 -8.83 -15.58
C THR A 83 16.49 -7.83 -14.50
N ILE A 84 17.09 -6.63 -14.50
CA ILE A 84 16.73 -5.57 -13.53
C ILE A 84 15.23 -5.26 -13.60
N GLU A 85 14.65 -5.30 -14.79
CA GLU A 85 13.22 -5.09 -15.03
C GLU A 85 12.33 -6.15 -14.35
N GLU A 86 12.73 -7.43 -14.37
CA GLU A 86 12.01 -8.50 -13.68
C GLU A 86 12.06 -8.31 -12.16
N ILE A 87 13.22 -7.90 -11.63
CA ILE A 87 13.40 -7.63 -10.19
C ILE A 87 12.53 -6.44 -9.76
N GLU A 88 12.50 -5.37 -10.54
CA GLU A 88 11.70 -4.18 -10.26
C GLU A 88 10.19 -4.47 -10.36
N ALA A 89 9.78 -5.27 -11.35
CA ALA A 89 8.38 -5.68 -11.49
C ALA A 89 7.89 -6.46 -10.26
N GLU A 90 8.65 -7.48 -9.83
CA GLU A 90 8.32 -8.31 -8.66
C GLU A 90 8.43 -7.55 -7.35
N LYS A 91 9.40 -6.62 -7.22
CA LYS A 91 9.47 -5.69 -6.10
C LYS A 91 8.19 -4.85 -6.03
N SER A 92 7.82 -4.24 -7.15
CA SER A 92 6.72 -3.28 -7.19
C SER A 92 5.36 -3.92 -6.90
N SER A 93 5.15 -5.18 -7.31
CA SER A 93 3.92 -5.91 -7.03
C SER A 93 3.79 -6.22 -5.53
N ILE A 94 4.82 -6.83 -4.94
CA ILE A 94 4.82 -7.20 -3.52
C ILE A 94 4.74 -5.96 -2.62
N GLU A 95 5.48 -4.89 -2.94
CA GLU A 95 5.47 -3.67 -2.14
C GLU A 95 4.11 -2.97 -2.15
N LYS A 96 3.42 -2.95 -3.29
CA LYS A 96 2.05 -2.41 -3.39
C LYS A 96 1.08 -3.22 -2.54
N ASP A 97 1.10 -4.55 -2.67
CA ASP A 97 0.24 -5.45 -1.90
C ASP A 97 0.45 -5.29 -0.39
N VAL A 98 1.72 -5.17 0.04
CA VAL A 98 2.07 -4.95 1.45
C VAL A 98 1.54 -3.61 1.93
N LYS A 99 1.75 -2.51 1.18
CA LYS A 99 1.28 -1.18 1.54
C LYS A 99 -0.24 -1.13 1.63
N GLU A 100 -0.96 -1.70 0.67
CA GLU A 100 -2.43 -1.76 0.70
C GLU A 100 -2.96 -2.53 1.90
N ARG A 101 -2.37 -3.69 2.22
CA ARG A 101 -2.76 -4.48 3.39
C ARG A 101 -2.44 -3.76 4.71
N MET A 102 -1.32 -3.05 4.78
CA MET A 102 -0.95 -2.25 5.96
C MET A 102 -1.88 -1.04 6.16
N GLU A 103 -2.20 -0.30 5.09
CA GLU A 103 -3.11 0.85 5.19
C GLU A 103 -4.52 0.39 5.63
N LYS A 104 -5.07 -0.69 5.03
CA LYS A 104 -6.33 -1.30 5.46
C LYS A 104 -6.31 -1.70 6.94
N THR A 105 -5.17 -2.20 7.43
CA THR A 105 -5.01 -2.57 8.84
C THR A 105 -5.06 -1.32 9.73
N VAL A 106 -4.41 -0.23 9.34
CA VAL A 106 -4.46 1.05 10.08
C VAL A 106 -5.88 1.63 10.07
N GLU A 107 -6.57 1.57 8.93
CA GLU A 107 -7.98 2.00 8.82
C GLU A 107 -8.88 1.19 9.75
N ASN A 108 -8.73 -0.14 9.79
CA ASN A 108 -9.47 -1.01 10.69
C ASN A 108 -9.20 -0.70 12.17
N VAL A 109 -7.95 -0.41 12.54
CA VAL A 109 -7.60 0.01 13.91
C VAL A 109 -8.27 1.35 14.25
N ARG A 110 -8.28 2.31 13.31
CA ARG A 110 -8.97 3.60 13.49
C ARG A 110 -10.48 3.41 13.64
N SER A 111 -11.12 2.59 12.82
CA SER A 111 -12.55 2.32 12.94
C SER A 111 -12.89 1.63 14.27
N ASN A 112 -12.04 0.70 14.72
CA ASN A 112 -12.22 0.04 16.02
C ASN A 112 -12.13 1.04 17.18
N PHE A 113 -11.17 1.96 17.16
CA PHE A 113 -11.08 3.03 18.16
C PHE A 113 -12.24 4.02 18.11
N ASN A 114 -12.79 4.31 16.92
CA ASN A 114 -13.98 5.15 16.79
C ASN A 114 -15.23 4.49 17.37
N SER A 115 -15.30 3.15 17.40
CA SER A 115 -16.40 2.44 18.04
C SER A 115 -16.38 2.57 19.57
N ILE A 116 -15.21 2.82 20.17
CA ILE A 116 -15.04 3.01 21.61
C ILE A 116 -15.41 4.45 21.99
N ARG A 117 -16.53 4.60 22.70
CA ARG A 117 -17.00 5.88 23.23
C ARG A 117 -16.08 6.34 24.37
N SER A 118 -15.42 7.49 24.19
CA SER A 118 -14.47 8.10 25.13
C SER A 118 -15.10 9.01 26.17
N GLY A 119 -16.43 9.19 26.14
CA GLY A 119 -17.14 10.15 27.00
C GLY A 119 -16.96 11.62 26.57
N ARG A 120 -16.23 11.86 25.48
CA ARG A 120 -16.08 13.17 24.86
C ARG A 120 -17.17 13.40 23.81
N ALA A 121 -17.77 14.58 23.83
CA ALA A 121 -18.69 15.05 22.82
C ALA A 121 -17.99 15.09 21.46
N SER A 122 -18.55 14.38 20.49
CA SER A 122 -18.12 14.47 19.09
C SER A 122 -19.34 14.49 18.16
N PRO A 123 -19.30 15.26 17.06
CA PRO A 123 -20.42 15.31 16.10
C PRO A 123 -20.74 13.95 15.48
N ALA A 124 -19.74 13.08 15.35
CA ALA A 124 -19.88 11.73 14.80
C ALA A 124 -20.85 10.83 15.59
N MET A 125 -21.17 11.18 16.85
CA MET A 125 -22.15 10.44 17.65
C MET A 125 -23.57 10.53 17.06
N LEU A 126 -23.88 11.62 16.35
CA LEU A 126 -25.21 11.91 15.81
C LEU A 126 -25.36 11.53 14.34
N ASP A 127 -24.30 11.04 13.67
CA ASP A 127 -24.31 10.73 12.23
C ASP A 127 -25.30 9.61 11.85
N LYS A 128 -25.60 8.69 12.78
CA LYS A 128 -26.55 7.59 12.56
C LYS A 128 -28.01 8.00 12.68
N ILE A 129 -28.30 9.20 13.21
CA ILE A 129 -29.67 9.64 13.51
C ILE A 129 -30.32 10.13 12.22
N LYS A 130 -31.50 9.58 11.94
CA LYS A 130 -32.41 10.06 10.90
C LYS A 130 -33.55 10.81 11.57
N VAL A 131 -33.95 11.92 10.96
CA VAL A 131 -35.01 12.80 11.40
C VAL A 131 -36.05 12.87 10.29
N ASP A 132 -37.31 12.73 10.64
CA ASP A 132 -38.41 12.91 9.69
C ASP A 132 -38.61 14.40 9.43
N TYR A 133 -38.34 14.81 8.19
CA TYR A 133 -38.48 16.18 7.73
C TYR A 133 -39.39 16.17 6.49
N TYR A 134 -40.57 16.79 6.60
CA TYR A 134 -41.65 16.71 5.61
C TYR A 134 -41.94 15.26 5.16
N ASP A 135 -42.17 14.37 6.13
CA ASP A 135 -42.48 12.95 5.92
C ASP A 135 -41.40 12.13 5.19
N THR A 136 -40.19 12.69 5.07
CA THR A 136 -39.03 11.99 4.51
C THR A 136 -37.94 11.82 5.58
N PRO A 137 -37.38 10.61 5.74
CA PRO A 137 -36.31 10.38 6.70
C PRO A 137 -34.98 10.89 6.13
N VAL A 138 -34.48 11.98 6.71
CA VAL A 138 -33.22 12.63 6.31
C VAL A 138 -32.20 12.56 7.45
N SER A 139 -30.91 12.51 7.13
CA SER A 139 -29.85 12.52 8.15
C SER A 139 -29.86 13.84 8.95
N LEU A 140 -29.65 13.77 10.27
CA LEU A 140 -29.58 14.96 11.13
C LEU A 140 -28.56 16.00 10.63
N LYS A 141 -27.39 15.54 10.18
CA LYS A 141 -26.29 16.38 9.65
C LYS A 141 -26.68 17.25 8.45
N SER A 142 -27.70 16.86 7.69
CA SER A 142 -28.16 17.63 6.53
C SER A 142 -29.17 18.71 6.91
N ILE A 143 -29.87 18.57 8.04
CA ILE A 143 -30.92 19.50 8.51
C ILE A 143 -30.36 20.47 9.57
N ALA A 144 -29.29 20.09 10.26
CA ALA A 144 -28.71 20.86 11.35
C ALA A 144 -27.19 20.88 11.32
N GLN A 145 -26.62 22.00 11.75
CA GLN A 145 -25.22 22.12 12.06
C GLN A 145 -24.95 21.56 13.46
N VAL A 146 -24.03 20.59 13.56
CA VAL A 146 -23.59 20.01 14.83
C VAL A 146 -22.23 20.58 15.19
N SER A 147 -22.13 21.14 16.40
CA SER A 147 -20.89 21.71 16.94
C SER A 147 -20.64 21.21 18.37
N THR A 148 -19.37 21.23 18.79
CA THR A 148 -18.93 20.85 20.14
C THR A 148 -18.38 22.10 20.84
N PRO A 149 -19.21 22.87 21.57
CA PRO A 149 -18.72 24.03 22.31
C PRO A 149 -17.81 23.62 23.46
N ASP A 150 -18.15 22.55 24.20
CA ASP A 150 -17.29 21.97 25.25
C ASP A 150 -17.04 20.48 25.00
N ALA A 151 -16.08 19.90 25.73
CA ALA A 151 -15.76 18.47 25.62
C ALA A 151 -16.89 17.55 26.10
N SER A 152 -17.85 18.05 26.87
CA SER A 152 -18.99 17.29 27.43
C SER A 152 -20.34 17.71 26.86
N SER A 153 -20.38 18.70 25.97
CA SER A 153 -21.61 19.27 25.43
C SER A 153 -21.63 19.21 23.90
N LEU A 154 -22.77 18.85 23.32
CA LEU A 154 -23.03 18.97 21.89
C LEU A 154 -24.10 20.04 21.68
N LEU A 155 -23.90 20.89 20.70
CA LEU A 155 -24.87 21.87 20.25
C LEU A 155 -25.32 21.49 18.84
N VAL A 156 -26.62 21.31 18.69
CA VAL A 156 -27.29 21.06 17.42
C VAL A 156 -28.11 22.29 17.07
N GLN A 157 -27.71 22.97 15.99
CA GLN A 157 -28.38 24.15 15.48
C GLN A 157 -29.11 23.79 14.18
N PRO A 158 -30.45 23.63 14.21
CA PRO A 158 -31.22 23.39 13.00
C PRO A 158 -31.18 24.62 12.09
N TYR A 159 -31.17 24.39 10.77
CA TYR A 159 -31.34 25.48 9.81
C TYR A 159 -32.77 26.04 9.86
N ASP A 160 -33.76 25.17 10.11
CA ASP A 160 -35.17 25.55 10.24
C ASP A 160 -35.73 25.31 11.65
N LYS A 161 -36.24 26.36 12.29
CA LYS A 161 -36.80 26.30 13.66
C LYS A 161 -38.03 25.39 13.78
N SER A 162 -38.76 25.14 12.69
CA SER A 162 -39.90 24.22 12.65
C SER A 162 -39.49 22.76 12.88
N SER A 163 -38.27 22.38 12.48
CA SER A 163 -37.75 21.01 12.57
C SER A 163 -37.28 20.63 13.98
N LEU A 164 -37.20 21.59 14.91
CA LEU A 164 -36.61 21.42 16.23
C LEU A 164 -37.29 20.28 17.02
N LYS A 165 -38.63 20.27 17.05
CA LYS A 165 -39.40 19.21 17.74
C LYS A 165 -39.20 17.81 17.11
N ALA A 166 -38.99 17.74 15.80
CA ALA A 166 -38.73 16.47 15.11
C ALA A 166 -37.32 15.95 15.48
N ILE A 167 -36.34 16.85 15.53
CA ILE A 167 -34.96 16.52 15.93
C ILE A 167 -34.91 16.03 17.39
N GLU A 168 -35.60 16.69 18.32
CA GLU A 168 -35.69 16.25 19.72
C GLU A 168 -36.23 14.82 19.82
N LYS A 169 -37.35 14.54 19.15
CA LYS A 169 -37.97 13.22 19.14
C LYS A 169 -37.02 12.18 18.54
N ALA A 170 -36.37 12.50 17.43
CA ALA A 170 -35.42 11.61 16.78
C ALA A 170 -34.24 11.26 17.71
N ILE A 171 -33.67 12.26 18.41
CA ILE A 171 -32.57 12.03 19.36
C ILE A 171 -33.03 11.16 20.53
N VAL A 172 -34.20 11.42 21.13
CA VAL A 172 -34.73 10.62 22.25
C VAL A 172 -35.05 9.19 21.81
N SER A 173 -35.59 9.01 20.60
CA SER A 173 -35.90 7.69 20.04
C SER A 173 -34.66 6.89 19.63
N SER A 174 -33.50 7.55 19.51
CA SER A 174 -32.26 6.91 19.07
C SER A 174 -31.51 6.24 20.23
N ASP A 175 -30.70 5.21 19.91
CA ASP A 175 -29.87 4.45 20.87
C ASP A 175 -28.67 5.25 21.44
N VAL A 176 -28.69 6.58 21.32
CA VAL A 176 -27.66 7.46 21.87
C VAL A 176 -27.85 7.64 23.38
N GLY A 177 -29.09 7.57 23.86
CA GLY A 177 -29.41 7.57 25.30
C GLY A 177 -29.13 8.90 26.00
N MET A 178 -29.24 10.02 25.28
CA MET A 178 -29.01 11.38 25.80
C MET A 178 -30.31 12.18 25.79
N THR A 179 -30.53 12.99 26.82
CA THR A 179 -31.69 13.88 26.90
C THR A 179 -31.38 15.24 26.26
N PRO A 180 -32.14 15.69 25.24
CA PRO A 180 -32.00 17.02 24.67
C PRO A 180 -32.56 18.09 25.61
N ASN A 181 -31.80 19.19 25.78
CA ASN A 181 -32.27 20.44 26.35
C ASN A 181 -32.52 21.44 25.21
N ASN A 182 -33.68 22.09 25.23
CA ASN A 182 -34.08 23.01 24.17
C ASN A 182 -34.10 24.46 24.67
N ASP A 183 -33.40 25.34 23.96
CA ASP A 183 -33.38 26.78 24.24
C ASP A 183 -34.25 27.60 23.26
N GLY A 184 -35.06 26.94 22.43
CA GLY A 184 -35.97 27.52 21.43
C GLY A 184 -35.33 27.74 20.05
N GLU A 185 -34.01 27.85 19.98
CA GLU A 185 -33.24 28.00 18.73
C GLU A 185 -32.19 26.91 18.54
N VAL A 186 -31.60 26.42 19.64
CA VAL A 186 -30.57 25.39 19.64
C VAL A 186 -30.96 24.27 20.59
N ILE A 187 -30.51 23.05 20.27
CA ILE A 187 -30.65 21.88 21.12
C ILE A 187 -29.27 21.57 21.72
N ARG A 188 -29.19 21.48 23.05
CA ARG A 188 -27.98 21.07 23.78
C ARG A 188 -28.12 19.64 24.28
N LEU A 189 -27.09 18.83 24.04
CA LEU A 189 -26.98 17.48 24.60
C LEU A 189 -25.81 17.44 25.56
N ALA A 190 -26.04 16.87 26.74
CA ALA A 190 -25.00 16.64 27.74
C ALA A 190 -24.51 15.20 27.68
N VAL A 191 -23.21 15.01 27.45
CA VAL A 191 -22.57 13.69 27.50
C VAL A 191 -22.34 13.30 28.95
N PRO A 192 -22.85 12.12 29.39
CA PRO A 192 -22.59 11.65 30.74
C PRO A 192 -21.09 11.37 30.92
N GLN A 193 -20.55 11.80 32.06
CA GLN A 193 -19.16 11.58 32.40
C GLN A 193 -18.88 10.11 32.71
N LEU A 194 -17.77 9.59 32.20
CA LEU A 194 -17.34 8.23 32.51
C LEU A 194 -16.68 8.17 33.89
N THR A 195 -17.02 7.15 34.68
CA THR A 195 -16.36 6.88 35.97
C THR A 195 -14.92 6.42 35.79
N SER A 196 -14.08 6.61 36.81
CA SER A 196 -12.66 6.24 36.78
C SER A 196 -12.43 4.77 36.46
N ASP A 197 -13.27 3.88 37.00
CA ASP A 197 -13.12 2.44 36.83
C ASP A 197 -13.46 2.01 35.41
N ARG A 198 -14.52 2.59 34.83
CA ARG A 198 -14.87 2.37 33.41
C ARG A 198 -13.77 2.84 32.48
N ARG A 199 -13.10 3.97 32.77
CA ARG A 199 -11.96 4.44 31.95
C ARG A 199 -10.78 3.46 31.98
N LYS A 200 -10.48 2.87 33.15
CA LYS A 200 -9.44 1.82 33.29
C LYS A 200 -9.79 0.54 32.53
N GLU A 201 -11.06 0.19 32.42
CA GLU A 201 -11.49 -0.94 31.60
C GLU A 201 -11.35 -0.64 30.11
N LEU A 202 -11.77 0.55 29.68
CA LEU A 202 -11.64 0.98 28.28
C LEU A 202 -10.18 1.09 27.83
N SER A 203 -9.28 1.59 28.69
CA SER A 203 -7.85 1.65 28.35
C SER A 203 -7.25 0.27 28.09
N LYS A 204 -7.66 -0.76 28.85
CA LYS A 204 -7.26 -2.15 28.61
C LYS A 204 -7.77 -2.65 27.25
N ILE A 205 -9.00 -2.31 26.86
CA ILE A 205 -9.57 -2.70 25.56
C ILE A 205 -8.82 -2.01 24.42
N VAL A 206 -8.55 -0.70 24.54
CA VAL A 206 -7.78 0.06 23.55
C VAL A 206 -6.37 -0.51 23.38
N SER A 207 -5.71 -0.88 24.48
CA SER A 207 -4.39 -1.53 24.45
C SER A 207 -4.43 -2.88 23.72
N LYS A 208 -5.44 -3.72 23.98
CA LYS A 208 -5.62 -5.00 23.26
C LYS A 208 -5.78 -4.78 21.75
N GLN A 209 -6.65 -3.86 21.34
CA GLN A 209 -6.88 -3.56 19.92
C GLN A 209 -5.63 -2.99 19.22
N ALA A 210 -4.83 -2.19 19.93
CA ALA A 210 -3.57 -1.69 19.39
C ALA A 210 -2.56 -2.83 19.15
N GLU A 211 -2.46 -3.77 20.09
CA GLU A 211 -1.57 -4.93 19.95
C GLU A 211 -2.02 -5.88 18.85
N GLU A 212 -3.33 -6.09 18.68
CA GLU A 212 -3.90 -6.84 17.55
C GLU A 212 -3.49 -6.21 16.20
N GLY A 213 -3.58 -4.87 16.09
CA GLY A 213 -3.12 -4.13 14.91
C GLY A 213 -1.63 -4.31 14.63
N LYS A 214 -0.78 -4.27 15.67
CA LYS A 214 0.67 -4.52 15.53
C LYS A 214 0.96 -5.97 15.14
N VAL A 215 0.23 -6.94 15.67
CA VAL A 215 0.36 -8.35 15.30
C VAL A 215 -0.01 -8.54 13.82
N ALA A 216 -1.08 -7.90 13.35
CA ALA A 216 -1.47 -7.95 11.94
C ALA A 216 -0.36 -7.38 11.02
N ILE A 217 0.25 -6.24 11.36
CA ILE A 217 1.39 -5.68 10.62
C ILE A 217 2.57 -6.67 10.59
N ARG A 218 2.92 -7.29 11.73
CA ARG A 218 4.00 -8.28 11.79
C ARG A 218 3.71 -9.51 10.93
N ASN A 219 2.45 -9.94 10.84
CA ASN A 219 2.03 -11.04 9.98
C ASN A 219 2.17 -10.66 8.49
N ILE A 220 1.77 -9.46 8.10
CA ILE A 220 1.96 -8.97 6.72
C ILE A 220 3.45 -8.95 6.36
N ARG A 221 4.32 -8.48 7.26
CA ARG A 221 5.78 -8.53 7.06
C ARG A 221 6.28 -9.96 6.87
N ARG A 222 5.83 -10.91 7.70
CA ARG A 222 6.19 -12.34 7.58
C ARG A 222 5.77 -12.91 6.23
N ASP A 223 4.58 -12.55 5.74
CA ASP A 223 4.08 -12.98 4.43
C ASP A 223 4.94 -12.42 3.29
N ALA A 224 5.32 -11.15 3.37
CA ALA A 224 6.20 -10.50 2.40
C ALA A 224 7.59 -11.16 2.34
N LEU A 225 8.21 -11.44 3.50
CA LEU A 225 9.49 -12.14 3.57
C LEU A 225 9.40 -13.55 2.98
N LYS A 226 8.33 -14.29 3.30
CA LYS A 226 8.06 -15.61 2.69
C LYS A 226 7.88 -15.54 1.18
N ALA A 227 7.32 -14.45 0.64
CA ALA A 227 7.20 -14.25 -0.80
C ALA A 227 8.58 -14.09 -1.45
N TYR A 228 9.46 -13.27 -0.87
CA TYR A 228 10.83 -13.12 -1.36
C TYR A 228 11.64 -14.42 -1.28
N GLU A 229 11.54 -15.17 -0.18
CA GLU A 229 12.20 -16.49 -0.06
C GLU A 229 11.71 -17.51 -1.11
N LYS A 230 10.45 -17.42 -1.54
CA LYS A 230 9.93 -18.27 -2.62
C LYS A 230 10.53 -17.87 -3.98
N LEU A 231 10.60 -16.57 -4.26
CA LEU A 231 11.19 -16.05 -5.50
C LEU A 231 12.69 -16.37 -5.60
N GLU A 232 13.40 -16.40 -4.46
CA GLU A 232 14.79 -16.86 -4.38
C GLU A 232 14.92 -18.34 -4.76
N LYS A 233 14.07 -19.21 -4.20
CA LYS A 233 14.04 -20.65 -4.53
C LYS A 233 13.68 -20.90 -5.99
N GLU A 234 12.82 -20.07 -6.57
CA GLU A 234 12.48 -20.06 -8.00
C GLU A 234 13.61 -19.50 -8.88
N LYS A 235 14.71 -19.02 -8.29
CA LYS A 235 15.86 -18.38 -8.96
C LYS A 235 15.49 -17.15 -9.78
N LYS A 236 14.40 -16.47 -9.40
CA LYS A 236 13.99 -15.18 -9.96
C LYS A 236 14.69 -14.00 -9.28
N LEU A 237 15.19 -14.21 -8.06
CA LEU A 237 15.94 -13.21 -7.31
C LEU A 237 17.29 -13.78 -6.84
N SER A 238 18.28 -12.91 -6.73
CA SER A 238 19.57 -13.20 -6.07
C SER A 238 19.44 -13.03 -4.55
N GLU A 239 20.30 -13.70 -3.78
CA GLU A 239 20.39 -13.55 -2.32
C GLU A 239 20.58 -12.09 -1.89
N ASP A 240 21.39 -11.33 -2.65
CA ASP A 240 21.65 -9.92 -2.34
C ASP A 240 20.41 -9.05 -2.54
N ASN A 241 19.64 -9.29 -3.60
CA ASN A 241 18.38 -8.59 -3.83
C ASN A 241 17.38 -8.86 -2.70
N VAL A 242 17.31 -10.09 -2.20
CA VAL A 242 16.41 -10.45 -1.09
C VAL A 242 16.79 -9.68 0.18
N LYS A 243 18.09 -9.50 0.46
CA LYS A 243 18.55 -8.69 1.59
C LYS A 243 18.13 -7.23 1.46
N ASP A 244 18.32 -6.62 0.29
CA ASP A 244 17.93 -5.24 0.04
C ASP A 244 16.41 -5.03 0.17
N LEU A 245 15.63 -5.92 -0.45
CA LEU A 245 14.16 -5.90 -0.38
C LEU A 245 13.64 -6.12 1.05
N SER A 246 14.29 -6.98 1.83
CA SER A 246 13.94 -7.20 3.24
C SER A 246 14.15 -5.93 4.08
N GLY A 247 15.22 -5.18 3.80
CA GLY A 247 15.50 -3.89 4.43
C GLY A 247 14.45 -2.84 4.08
N ASP A 248 14.01 -2.79 2.82
CA ASP A 248 12.96 -1.87 2.40
C ASP A 248 11.60 -2.18 3.03
N VAL A 249 11.20 -3.46 3.07
CA VAL A 249 9.96 -3.86 3.76
C VAL A 249 10.02 -3.56 5.25
N GLN A 250 11.19 -3.70 5.87
CA GLN A 250 11.37 -3.35 7.28
C GLN A 250 11.12 -1.85 7.54
N LYS A 251 11.69 -0.96 6.71
CA LYS A 251 11.45 0.49 6.81
C LYS A 251 9.96 0.82 6.71
N VAL A 252 9.28 0.27 5.69
CA VAL A 252 7.84 0.48 5.50
C VAL A 252 7.06 -0.03 6.72
N THR A 253 7.39 -1.22 7.23
CA THR A 253 6.75 -1.78 8.42
C THR A 253 6.90 -0.85 9.64
N ASP A 254 8.10 -0.33 9.87
CA ASP A 254 8.40 0.54 11.02
C ASP A 254 7.65 1.88 10.93
N GLU A 255 7.44 2.42 9.73
CA GLU A 255 6.59 3.60 9.51
C GLU A 255 5.13 3.33 9.92
N TYR A 256 4.55 2.20 9.50
CA TYR A 256 3.17 1.85 9.87
C TYR A 256 3.03 1.49 11.36
N MET A 257 4.05 0.88 11.98
CA MET A 257 4.07 0.68 13.44
C MET A 257 4.01 2.01 14.19
N LYS A 258 4.79 3.01 13.76
CA LYS A 258 4.73 4.37 14.33
C LYS A 258 3.35 5.00 14.13
N LYS A 259 2.71 4.84 12.97
CA LYS A 259 1.33 5.31 12.74
C LYS A 259 0.37 4.72 13.77
N ILE A 260 0.40 3.41 14.01
CA ILE A 260 -0.44 2.79 15.06
C ILE A 260 -0.14 3.36 16.43
N ASP A 261 1.13 3.49 16.81
CA ASP A 261 1.52 4.04 18.12
C ASP A 261 1.06 5.49 18.31
N THR A 262 1.09 6.32 17.25
CA THR A 262 0.58 7.69 17.31
C THR A 262 -0.93 7.73 17.55
N VAL A 263 -1.70 6.89 16.84
CA VAL A 263 -3.16 6.79 17.00
C VAL A 263 -3.51 6.26 18.39
N PHE A 264 -2.79 5.24 18.87
CA PHE A 264 -2.96 4.69 20.21
C PHE A 264 -2.72 5.75 21.30
N LYS A 265 -1.59 6.49 21.23
CA LYS A 265 -1.26 7.55 22.18
C LYS A 265 -2.29 8.69 22.18
N GLN A 266 -2.83 9.03 21.02
CA GLN A 266 -3.90 10.03 20.92
C GLN A 266 -5.16 9.53 21.65
N LYS A 267 -5.56 8.27 21.43
CA LYS A 267 -6.77 7.71 22.04
C LYS A 267 -6.61 7.48 23.55
N GLU A 268 -5.43 7.07 24.00
CA GLU A 268 -5.11 6.90 25.42
C GLU A 268 -5.17 8.23 26.17
N LYS A 269 -4.57 9.29 25.61
CA LYS A 269 -4.68 10.65 26.17
C LYS A 269 -6.13 11.11 26.25
N GLU A 270 -6.92 10.86 25.21
CA GLU A 270 -8.35 11.20 25.20
C GLU A 270 -9.12 10.55 26.35
N LEU A 271 -8.83 9.28 26.68
CA LEU A 271 -9.49 8.57 27.77
C LEU A 271 -9.05 9.04 29.17
N LEU A 272 -7.85 9.61 29.30
CA LEU A 272 -7.28 10.02 30.59
C LEU A 272 -7.51 11.50 30.93
N THR A 273 -7.68 12.37 29.95
CA THR A 273 -7.64 13.85 30.13
C THR A 273 -8.99 14.55 30.32
N VAL A 274 -10.10 13.82 30.25
CA VAL A 274 -11.47 14.35 30.53
C VAL A 274 -11.80 14.18 32.00
#